data_AF-A0A7C6Z8Q1-F1
#
_entry.id   AF-A0A7C6Z8Q1-F1
#
_cell.length_a   1.000
_cell.length_b   1.000
_cell.length_c   1.000
_cell.angle_alpha   90.00
_cell.angle_beta   90.00
_cell.angle_gamma   90.00
#
_symmetry.space_group_name_H-M   'P 1'
#
loop_
_entity.id
_entity.type
_entity.pdbx_description
1 polymer ?
#
loop_
_entity_poly.entity_id
_entity_poly.type
_entity_poly.pdbx_seq_one_letter_code
_entity_poly.pdbx_strand_id
1 'polypeptide(L)'
;MPARKNRPAAKGAKRPLDVLKFEVAREMNLPQEVYQHGYWGNLSSRECGAVGGRMVKRMIEAAEKAIAEQVAAEAVAGFRSGLGLPLTGGGVTDAVEPGTTSRVREAEGETSPEV
;
A
#
# COMPACT_ATOMS: atom_id res chain seq x y z
N MET A 1 -14.40 34.09 10.08
CA MET A 1 -13.89 33.43 8.85
C MET A 1 -13.80 31.92 9.10
N PRO A 2 -14.35 31.05 8.24
CA PRO A 2 -14.19 29.60 8.41
C PRO A 2 -12.74 29.17 8.16
N ALA A 3 -12.16 28.41 9.09
CA ALA A 3 -10.79 27.90 8.99
C ALA A 3 -10.67 26.88 7.84
N ARG A 4 -9.75 27.12 6.91
CA ARG A 4 -9.44 26.19 5.81
C ARG A 4 -8.71 24.98 6.40
N LYS A 5 -9.37 23.82 6.39
CA LYS A 5 -8.73 22.55 6.79
C LYS A 5 -7.90 22.04 5.61
N ASN A 6 -6.57 22.02 5.74
CA ASN A 6 -5.70 21.35 4.78
C ASN A 6 -6.05 19.86 4.77
N ARG A 7 -6.70 19.42 3.69
CA ARG A 7 -7.05 18.02 3.47
C ARG A 7 -6.07 17.42 2.46
N PRO A 8 -5.69 16.14 2.62
CA PRO A 8 -4.94 15.44 1.59
C PRO A 8 -5.70 15.47 0.25
N ALA A 9 -4.95 15.53 -0.85
CA ALA A 9 -5.52 15.57 -2.20
C ALA A 9 -6.36 14.31 -2.53
N ALA A 10 -5.97 13.16 -1.99
CA ALA A 10 -6.69 11.90 -2.16
C ALA A 10 -7.42 11.46 -0.88
N LYS A 11 -8.63 10.90 -1.04
CA LYS A 11 -9.38 10.28 0.07
C LYS A 11 -8.61 9.05 0.58
N GLY A 12 -8.49 8.89 1.89
CA GLY A 12 -7.77 7.77 2.50
C GLY A 12 -6.24 7.91 2.55
N ALA A 13 -5.66 8.97 1.98
CA ALA A 13 -4.20 9.15 1.93
C ALA A 13 -3.53 9.43 3.29
N LYS A 14 -4.29 9.71 4.36
CA LYS A 14 -3.70 10.04 5.67
C LYS A 14 -2.80 8.94 6.21
N ARG A 15 -3.28 7.69 6.22
CA ARG A 15 -2.53 6.53 6.74
C ARG A 15 -1.23 6.25 5.98
N PRO A 16 -1.22 6.14 4.63
CA PRO A 16 0.03 5.92 3.90
C PRO A 16 0.99 7.11 4.00
N LEU A 17 0.48 8.35 4.07
CA LEU A 17 1.33 9.52 4.27
C LEU A 17 1.98 9.52 5.66
N ASP A 18 1.28 9.07 6.71
CA ASP A 18 1.85 8.96 8.05
C ASP A 18 2.97 7.89 8.09
N VAL A 19 2.76 6.73 7.45
CA VAL A 19 3.79 5.70 7.33
C VAL A 19 5.03 6.26 6.61
N LEU A 20 4.84 6.88 5.45
CA LEU A 20 5.92 7.48 4.68
C LEU A 20 6.68 8.55 5.48
N LYS A 21 5.97 9.37 6.26
CA LYS A 21 6.57 10.38 7.13
C LYS A 21 7.54 9.75 8.13
N PHE A 22 7.16 8.66 8.78
CA PHE A 22 8.01 7.97 9.75
C PHE A 22 9.16 7.21 9.08
N GLU A 23 8.95 6.63 7.90
CA GLU A 23 10.02 5.99 7.11
C GLU A 23 11.09 7.01 6.71
N VAL A 24 10.68 8.15 6.16
CA VAL A 24 11.59 9.24 5.78
C VAL A 24 12.32 9.80 7.00
N ALA A 25 11.63 9.94 8.13
CA ALA A 25 12.24 10.39 9.38
C ALA A 25 13.33 9.43 9.88
N ARG A 26 13.09 8.12 9.78
CA ARG A 26 14.07 7.07 10.13
C ARG A 26 15.30 7.12 9.22
N GLU A 27 15.12 7.28 7.91
CA GLU A 27 16.23 7.38 6.96
C GLU A 27 17.07 8.66 7.09
N MET A 28 16.46 9.72 7.62
CA MET A 28 17.16 10.96 7.94
C MET A 28 17.94 10.90 9.26
N ASN A 29 17.88 9.77 9.99
CA ASN A 29 18.44 9.63 11.35
C ASN A 29 17.96 10.75 12.28
N LEU A 30 16.68 11.12 12.17
CA LEU A 30 16.10 12.09 13.10
C LEU A 30 16.05 11.51 14.53
N PRO A 31 16.04 12.36 15.56
CA PRO A 31 15.93 11.92 16.95
C PRO A 31 14.75 10.97 17.17
N GLN A 32 14.98 9.96 18.02
CA GLN A 32 14.04 8.91 18.38
C GLN A 32 12.68 9.43 18.88
N GLU A 33 12.67 10.62 19.46
CA GLU A 33 11.48 11.36 19.89
C GLU A 33 10.45 11.55 18.76
N VAL A 34 10.90 11.73 17.52
CA VAL A 34 10.02 12.02 16.37
C VAL A 34 9.20 10.80 15.95
N TYR A 35 9.78 9.61 15.97
CA TYR A 35 9.08 8.39 15.56
C TYR A 35 8.51 7.56 16.71
N GLN A 36 8.93 7.79 17.96
CA GLN A 36 8.31 7.18 19.14
C GLN A 36 7.19 8.03 19.74
N HIS A 37 7.45 9.33 19.94
CA HIS A 37 6.48 10.23 20.60
C HIS A 37 5.72 11.09 19.60
N GLY A 38 6.11 11.08 18.32
CA GLY A 38 5.45 11.88 17.29
C GLY A 38 5.64 13.38 17.47
N TYR A 39 6.61 13.81 18.28
CA TYR A 39 6.83 15.22 18.60
C TYR A 39 7.85 15.84 17.64
N TRP A 40 7.43 16.86 16.90
CA TRP A 40 8.24 17.55 15.88
C TRP A 40 8.77 18.91 16.35
N GLY A 41 8.42 19.33 17.57
CA GLY A 41 8.72 20.68 18.07
C GLY A 41 10.17 20.92 18.47
N ASN A 42 10.93 19.88 18.80
CA ASN A 42 12.36 19.98 19.13
C ASN A 42 13.26 19.99 17.88
N LEU A 43 12.68 19.79 16.68
CA LEU A 43 13.42 19.68 15.43
C LEU A 43 13.66 21.07 14.81
N SER A 44 14.79 21.24 14.12
CA SER A 44 15.01 22.47 13.37
C SER A 44 14.03 22.57 12.19
N SER A 45 13.64 23.79 11.82
CA SER A 45 12.78 24.03 10.64
C SER A 45 13.36 23.45 9.35
N ARG A 46 14.69 23.35 9.26
CA ARG A 46 15.40 22.76 8.13
C ARG A 46 15.18 21.25 8.05
N GLU A 47 15.21 20.54 9.17
CA GLU A 47 14.98 19.09 9.23
C GLU A 47 13.51 18.75 8.97
N CYS A 48 12.58 19.47 9.59
CA CYS A 48 11.15 19.34 9.31
C CYS A 48 10.84 19.56 7.83
N GLY A 49 11.43 20.60 7.22
CA GLY A 49 11.29 20.88 5.80
C GLY A 49 11.90 19.80 4.91
N ALA A 50 13.07 19.27 5.28
CA ALA A 50 13.75 18.21 4.55
C ALA A 50 12.94 16.89 4.55
N VAL A 51 12.27 16.54 5.64
CA VAL A 51 11.36 15.38 5.66
C VAL A 51 10.21 15.56 4.68
N GLY A 52 9.51 16.70 4.74
CA GLY A 52 8.40 16.98 3.82
C GLY A 52 8.84 16.97 2.36
N GLY A 53 10.01 17.55 2.06
CA GLY A 53 10.59 17.53 0.72
C GLY A 53 10.94 16.12 0.23
N ARG A 54 11.55 15.29 1.08
CA ARG A 54 11.86 13.89 0.73
C ARG A 54 10.62 13.03 0.54
N MET A 55 9.56 13.24 1.33
CA MET A 55 8.27 12.58 1.13
C MET A 55 7.70 12.89 -0.26
N VAL A 56 7.64 14.16 -0.64
CA VAL A 56 7.10 14.58 -1.94
C VAL A 56 7.97 14.06 -3.09
N LYS A 57 9.29 14.14 -2.95
CA LYS A 57 10.23 13.62 -3.95
C LYS A 57 10.01 12.13 -4.22
N ARG A 58 9.88 11.31 -3.18
CA ARG A 58 9.58 9.87 -3.33
C ARG A 58 8.22 9.60 -3.96
N MET A 59 7.21 10.40 -3.63
CA MET A 59 5.89 10.24 -4.25
C MET A 59 5.93 10.54 -5.74
N ILE A 60 6.70 11.54 -6.17
CA ILE A 60 6.90 11.85 -7.59
C ILE A 60 7.66 10.71 -8.27
N GLU A 61 8.76 10.24 -7.69
CA GLU A 61 9.52 9.11 -8.24
C GLU A 61 8.66 7.84 -8.38
N ALA A 62 7.79 7.56 -7.39
CA ALA A 62 6.86 6.44 -7.46
C ALA A 62 5.77 6.65 -8.53
N ALA A 63 5.28 7.87 -8.69
CA ALA A 63 4.30 8.21 -9.72
C ALA A 63 4.90 8.08 -11.12
N GLU A 64 6.13 8.57 -11.34
CA GLU A 64 6.86 8.43 -12.60
C GLU A 64 7.06 6.95 -12.97
N LYS A 65 7.44 6.10 -11.99
CA LYS A 65 7.55 4.65 -12.19
C LYS A 65 6.21 4.01 -12.51
N ALA A 66 5.16 4.33 -11.77
CA ALA A 66 3.83 3.77 -12.02
C ALA A 66 3.30 4.15 -13.41
N ILE A 67 3.55 5.38 -13.87
CA ILE A 67 3.19 5.80 -15.23
C ILE A 67 4.03 5.03 -16.27
N ALA A 68 5.33 4.89 -16.06
CA ALA A 68 6.19 4.11 -16.95
C ALA A 68 5.74 2.64 -17.04
N GLU A 69 5.37 2.03 -15.91
CA GLU A 69 4.82 0.67 -15.85
C GLU A 69 3.47 0.55 -16.55
N GLN A 70 2.57 1.51 -16.35
CA GLN A 70 1.26 1.55 -17.03
C GLN A 70 1.42 1.67 -18.54
N VAL A 71 2.30 2.57 -19.02
CA VAL A 71 2.59 2.74 -20.43
C VAL A 71 3.24 1.48 -21.02
N ALA A 72 4.16 0.85 -20.29
CA ALA A 72 4.77 -0.41 -20.73
C ALA A 72 3.72 -1.54 -20.81
N ALA A 73 2.82 -1.65 -19.84
CA ALA A 73 1.75 -2.64 -19.83
C ALA A 73 0.77 -2.43 -20.99
N GLU A 74 0.40 -1.17 -21.27
CA GLU A 74 -0.48 -0.82 -22.39
C GLU A 74 0.20 -1.08 -23.75
N ALA A 75 1.49 -0.76 -23.88
CA ALA A 75 2.26 -1.04 -25.09
C ALA A 75 2.38 -2.55 -25.36
N VAL A 76 2.60 -3.37 -24.33
CA VAL A 76 2.66 -4.84 -24.47
C VAL A 76 1.28 -5.41 -24.81
N ALA A 77 0.21 -4.92 -24.18
CA ALA A 77 -1.16 -5.33 -24.50
C ALA A 77 -1.55 -4.96 -25.94
N GLY A 78 -1.23 -3.74 -26.37
CA GLY A 78 -1.44 -3.27 -27.74
C GLY A 78 -0.61 -4.04 -28.76
N PHE A 79 0.65 -4.36 -28.44
CA PHE A 79 1.53 -5.15 -29.31
C PHE A 79 1.02 -6.59 -29.48
N ARG A 80 0.59 -7.24 -28.40
CA ARG A 80 0.02 -8.60 -28.47
C ARG A 80 -1.28 -8.65 -29.26
N SER A 81 -2.09 -7.59 -29.14
CA SER A 81 -3.33 -7.43 -29.92
C SER A 81 -3.03 -7.18 -31.40
N GLY A 82 -1.98 -6.40 -31.71
CA GLY A 82 -1.54 -6.11 -33.07
C GLY A 82 -0.91 -7.31 -33.80
N LEU A 83 -0.28 -8.23 -33.08
CA LEU A 83 0.28 -9.47 -33.66
C LEU A 83 -0.76 -10.59 -33.85
N GLY A 84 -2.02 -10.39 -33.46
CA GLY A 84 -3.07 -11.38 -33.63
C GLY A 84 -2.85 -12.69 -32.86
N LEU A 85 -2.01 -12.69 -31.81
CA LEU A 85 -1.82 -13.86 -30.97
C LEU A 85 -3.10 -14.10 -30.16
N PRO A 86 -3.68 -15.32 -30.20
CA PRO A 86 -4.90 -15.60 -29.47
C PRO A 86 -4.70 -15.44 -27.96
N LEU A 87 -5.73 -14.93 -27.28
CA LEU A 87 -5.84 -14.88 -25.81
C LEU A 87 -6.08 -16.27 -25.17
N THR A 88 -5.75 -17.35 -25.87
CA THR A 88 -5.91 -18.73 -25.39
C THR A 88 -4.90 -19.02 -24.28
N GLY A 89 -5.22 -19.54 -23.11
CA GLY A 89 -6.47 -20.08 -22.57
C GLY A 89 -6.10 -20.82 -21.26
N GLY A 90 -7.00 -20.84 -20.27
CA GLY A 90 -6.74 -21.58 -19.02
C GLY A 90 -7.76 -21.41 -17.88
N GLY A 91 -8.96 -20.89 -18.14
CA GLY A 91 -10.09 -20.97 -17.22
C GLY A 91 -11.08 -22.03 -17.71
N VAL A 92 -10.80 -23.30 -17.42
CA VAL A 92 -11.82 -24.35 -17.47
C VAL A 92 -12.89 -23.96 -16.46
N THR A 93 -14.03 -23.48 -16.95
CA THR A 93 -15.29 -23.51 -16.20
C THR A 93 -16.00 -24.79 -16.61
N ASP A 94 -15.45 -25.91 -16.14
CA ASP A 94 -16.26 -27.12 -16.05
C ASP A 94 -17.28 -26.85 -14.95
N ALA A 95 -18.54 -26.79 -15.34
CA ALA A 95 -19.66 -26.81 -14.42
C ALA A 95 -19.67 -28.16 -13.72
N VAL A 96 -18.92 -28.26 -12.62
CA VAL A 96 -19.05 -29.34 -11.64
C VAL A 96 -19.28 -28.67 -10.29
N GLU A 97 -20.52 -28.75 -9.83
CA GLU A 97 -20.86 -28.69 -8.41
C GLU A 97 -20.33 -29.97 -7.75
N PRO A 98 -19.44 -29.91 -6.74
CA PRO A 98 -19.32 -31.01 -5.80
C PRO A 98 -19.85 -30.56 -4.44
N GLY A 99 -21.17 -30.51 -4.33
CA GLY A 99 -21.81 -30.91 -3.09
C GLY A 99 -21.51 -32.40 -2.86
N THR A 100 -20.36 -32.69 -2.24
CA THR A 100 -20.03 -33.88 -1.42
C THR A 100 -18.52 -33.88 -1.20
N THR A 101 -18.07 -33.28 -0.10
CA THR A 101 -16.91 -33.81 0.63
C THR A 101 -17.08 -33.46 2.12
N SER A 102 -17.68 -34.41 2.82
CA SER A 102 -17.25 -34.94 4.11
C SER A 102 -16.58 -33.95 5.07
N ARG A 103 -17.40 -33.44 5.99
CA ARG A 103 -17.00 -33.02 7.35
C ARG A 103 -16.28 -34.20 8.01
N VAL A 104 -14.95 -34.16 8.11
CA VAL A 104 -14.16 -34.99 9.01
C VAL A 104 -13.13 -34.10 9.70
N ARG A 105 -13.46 -33.69 10.93
CA ARG A 105 -12.50 -33.50 12.03
C ARG A 105 -13.29 -33.40 13.33
N GLU A 106 -13.80 -34.55 13.73
CA GLU A 106 -13.95 -34.86 15.14
C GLU A 106 -12.54 -35.09 15.70
N ALA A 107 -12.14 -34.22 16.61
CA ALA A 107 -11.17 -34.53 17.64
C ALA A 107 -11.69 -33.80 18.88
N GLU A 108 -12.61 -34.47 19.54
CA GLU A 108 -13.00 -34.18 20.91
C GLU A 108 -11.76 -34.25 21.81
N GLY A 109 -11.69 -33.34 22.76
CA GLY A 109 -10.57 -33.16 23.66
C GLY A 109 -10.96 -32.15 24.73
N GLU A 110 -11.97 -32.55 25.50
CA GLU A 110 -12.36 -32.03 26.81
C GLU A 110 -11.15 -31.55 27.64
N THR A 111 -11.25 -30.36 28.27
CA THR A 111 -10.98 -30.16 29.72
C THR A 111 -11.02 -28.68 30.10
N SER A 112 -12.17 -28.30 30.62
CA SER A 112 -12.44 -27.41 31.77
C SER A 112 -12.10 -25.89 31.77
N PRO A 113 -13.01 -25.07 32.34
CA PRO A 113 -12.83 -23.66 32.68
C PRO A 113 -12.40 -23.44 34.15
N GLU A 114 -11.80 -22.27 34.43
CA GLU A 114 -11.57 -21.52 35.70
C GLU A 114 -10.18 -20.84 35.58
N VAL A 115 -9.93 -19.56 35.87
CA VAL A 115 -10.40 -18.60 36.89
C VAL A 115 -10.36 -17.18 36.29
#